data_AF-A0A412XYZ5-F1
#
_entry.id   AF-A0A412XYZ5-F1
#
_cell.length_a   1.000
_cell.length_b   1.000
_cell.length_c   1.000
_cell.angle_alpha   90.00
_cell.angle_beta   90.00
_cell.angle_gamma   90.00
#
_symmetry.space_group_name_H-M   'P 1'
#
loop_
_entity.id
_entity.type
_entity.pdbx_description
1 polymer ?
#
loop_
_entity_poly.entity_id
_entity_poly.type
_entity_poly.pdbx_seq_one_letter_code
_entity_poly.pdbx_strand_id
1 'polypeptide(L)'
;MNYRDLKGKTIFDFAKDERIIEEIVDFKPSDKELKDNYLKSHPINIARDIYEYACTVKNKELRQAALLYGDELQEEMEERAEEAAKEGIIVD
;
A
#
# COMPACT_ATOMS: atom_id res chain seq x y z
N MET A 1 -8.77 9.59 -11.04
CA MET A 1 -7.62 8.67 -11.14
C MET A 1 -8.15 7.23 -11.21
N ASN A 2 -7.56 6.34 -12.02
CA ASN A 2 -7.95 4.93 -12.02
C ASN A 2 -7.16 4.18 -10.93
N TYR A 3 -7.81 3.30 -10.16
CA TYR A 3 -7.15 2.57 -9.08
C TYR A 3 -6.02 1.65 -9.60
N ARG A 4 -6.13 1.15 -10.83
CA ARG A 4 -5.11 0.33 -11.49
C ARG A 4 -3.80 1.09 -11.73
N ASP A 5 -3.85 2.42 -11.78
CA ASP A 5 -2.66 3.26 -11.91
C ASP A 5 -1.79 3.23 -10.63
N LEU A 6 -2.31 2.70 -9.52
CA LEU A 6 -1.57 2.54 -8.26
C LEU A 6 -0.70 1.29 -8.23
N LYS A 7 -0.81 0.40 -9.22
CA LYS A 7 0.02 -0.81 -9.29
C LYS A 7 1.50 -0.44 -9.39
N GLY A 8 2.27 -0.89 -8.40
CA GLY A 8 3.71 -0.59 -8.29
C GLY A 8 4.03 0.85 -7.85
N LYS A 9 3.03 1.63 -7.43
CA LYS A 9 3.22 2.97 -6.87
C LYS A 9 3.31 2.93 -5.36
N THR A 10 3.93 3.96 -4.80
CA THR A 10 4.13 4.15 -3.36
C THR A 10 3.81 5.58 -2.96
N ILE A 11 3.74 5.86 -1.65
CA ILE A 11 3.62 7.25 -1.16
C ILE A 11 4.70 8.19 -1.73
N PHE A 12 5.90 7.68 -2.01
CA PHE A 12 7.00 8.47 -2.57
C PHE A 12 6.75 8.96 -4.01
N ASP A 13 5.80 8.36 -4.73
CA ASP A 13 5.38 8.84 -6.05
C ASP A 13 4.44 10.06 -5.96
N PHE A 14 3.80 10.28 -4.81
CA PHE A 14 2.75 11.29 -4.63
C PHE A 14 3.15 12.42 -3.67
N ALA A 15 3.95 12.10 -2.64
CA ALA A 15 4.35 13.03 -1.60
C ALA A 15 5.75 13.60 -1.87
N LYS A 16 5.91 14.91 -1.69
CA LYS A 16 7.21 15.61 -1.70
C LYS A 16 7.60 16.15 -0.33
N ASP A 17 6.65 16.24 0.60
CA ASP A 17 6.89 16.72 1.95
C ASP A 17 7.44 15.55 2.79
N GLU A 18 8.72 15.63 3.14
CA GLU A 18 9.39 14.59 3.92
C GLU A 18 8.75 14.37 5.30
N ARG A 19 8.11 15.40 5.90
CA ARG A 19 7.45 15.26 7.20
C ARG A 19 6.20 14.42 7.10
N ILE A 20 5.37 14.67 6.09
CA ILE A 20 4.16 13.89 5.84
C ILE A 20 4.52 12.44 5.53
N ILE A 21 5.59 12.23 4.76
CA ILE A 21 6.09 10.89 4.47
C ILE A 21 6.51 10.20 5.77
N GLU A 22 7.38 10.83 6.56
CA GLU A 22 7.89 10.29 7.83
C GLU A 22 6.76 9.97 8.83
N GLU A 23 5.74 10.83 8.92
CA GLU A 23 4.57 10.58 9.77
C GLU A 23 3.76 9.34 9.36
N ILE A 24 3.71 9.01 8.06
CA ILE A 24 2.92 7.88 7.55
C ILE A 24 3.73 6.58 7.55
N VAL A 25 4.99 6.63 7.11
CA VAL A 25 5.82 5.42 6.99
C VAL A 25 6.64 5.11 8.25
N ASP A 26 6.65 6.01 9.23
CA ASP A 26 7.39 5.91 10.51
C ASP A 26 8.93 5.81 10.34
N PHE A 27 9.46 6.35 9.25
CA PHE A 27 10.90 6.52 9.03
C PHE A 27 11.20 7.65 8.07
N LYS A 28 12.45 8.13 8.10
CA LYS A 28 12.91 9.21 7.21
C LYS A 28 13.08 8.71 5.79
N PRO A 29 12.54 9.39 4.75
CA PRO A 29 12.72 8.98 3.36
C PRO A 29 14.19 8.93 2.88
N SER A 30 15.10 9.59 3.61
CA SER A 30 16.55 9.54 3.38
C SER A 30 17.22 8.27 3.90
N ASP A 31 16.59 7.54 4.82
CA ASP A 31 17.09 6.26 5.33
C ASP A 31 16.91 5.19 4.25
N LYS A 32 18.02 4.86 3.57
CA LYS A 32 18.00 3.95 2.43
C LYS A 32 17.61 2.53 2.83
N GLU A 33 18.04 2.06 3.99
CA GLU A 33 17.80 0.69 4.43
C GLU A 33 16.32 0.49 4.75
N LEU A 34 15.73 1.42 5.53
CA LEU A 34 14.31 1.38 5.87
C LEU A 34 13.44 1.59 4.63
N LYS A 35 13.85 2.48 3.71
CA LYS A 35 13.16 2.67 2.44
C LYS A 35 13.19 1.43 1.56
N ASP A 36 14.34 0.79 1.40
CA ASP A 36 14.47 -0.43 0.60
C ASP A 36 13.68 -1.59 1.22
N ASN A 37 13.58 -1.66 2.54
CA ASN A 37 12.72 -2.61 3.23
C ASN A 37 11.23 -2.30 2.99
N TYR A 38 10.84 -1.03 3.11
CA TYR A 38 9.49 -0.56 2.82
C TYR A 38 9.04 -0.93 1.41
N LEU A 39 9.90 -0.74 0.39
CA LEU A 39 9.58 -1.06 -1.01
C LEU A 39 9.31 -2.56 -1.26
N LYS A 40 9.68 -3.43 -0.32
CA LYS A 40 9.40 -4.88 -0.34
C LYS A 40 8.17 -5.26 0.48
N SER A 41 7.53 -4.30 1.14
CA SER A 41 6.34 -4.53 1.96
C SER A 41 5.18 -5.06 1.13
N HIS A 42 4.25 -5.74 1.80
CA HIS A 42 3.04 -6.22 1.17
C HIS A 42 2.29 -5.06 0.47
N PRO A 43 1.80 -5.24 -0.77
CA PRO A 43 1.10 -4.19 -1.51
C PRO A 43 -0.08 -3.56 -0.75
N ILE A 44 -0.74 -4.33 0.13
CA ILE A 44 -1.84 -3.82 0.99
C ILE A 44 -1.34 -2.71 1.93
N ASN A 45 -0.17 -2.88 2.54
CA ASN A 45 0.43 -1.85 3.41
C ASN A 45 0.73 -0.59 2.58
N ILE A 46 1.30 -0.76 1.38
CA ILE A 46 1.59 0.36 0.49
C ILE A 46 0.30 1.11 0.08
N ALA A 47 -0.79 0.38 -0.21
CA ALA A 47 -2.08 0.96 -0.55
C ALA A 47 -2.68 1.76 0.61
N ARG A 48 -2.57 1.23 1.84
CA ARG A 48 -2.98 1.93 3.07
C ARG A 48 -2.22 3.24 3.25
N ASP A 49 -0.90 3.23 3.05
CA ASP A 49 -0.08 4.43 3.27
C ASP A 49 -0.37 5.51 2.20
N ILE A 50 -0.68 5.11 0.95
CA ILE A 50 -1.20 6.02 -0.09
C ILE A 50 -2.57 6.59 0.31
N TYR A 51 -3.44 5.76 0.91
CA TYR A 51 -4.75 6.21 1.40
C TYR A 51 -4.62 7.22 2.54
N GLU A 52 -3.74 6.97 3.50
CA GLU A 52 -3.46 7.89 4.62
C GLU A 52 -2.91 9.22 4.10
N TYR A 53 -1.96 9.18 3.16
CA TYR A 53 -1.47 10.37 2.48
C TYR A 53 -2.62 11.16 1.83
N ALA A 54 -3.47 10.47 1.07
CA ALA A 54 -4.61 11.09 0.39
C ALA A 54 -5.60 11.73 1.38
N CYS A 55 -5.79 11.12 2.56
CA CYS A 55 -6.56 11.72 3.65
C CYS A 55 -5.92 13.01 4.18
N THR A 56 -4.62 12.98 4.46
CA THR A 56 -3.84 14.12 4.97
C THR A 56 -3.91 15.32 4.02
N VAL A 57 -3.72 15.10 2.71
CA VAL A 57 -3.78 16.18 1.70
C VAL A 57 -5.19 16.45 1.16
N LYS A 58 -6.23 15.79 1.71
CA LYS A 58 -7.63 15.90 1.30
C LYS A 58 -7.87 15.63 -0.20
N ASN A 59 -7.06 14.76 -0.80
CA ASN A 59 -7.20 14.36 -2.20
C ASN A 59 -8.23 13.23 -2.32
N LYS A 60 -9.47 13.61 -2.64
CA LYS A 60 -10.60 12.66 -2.73
C LYS A 60 -10.43 11.59 -3.80
N GLU A 61 -9.88 11.96 -4.97
CA GLU A 61 -9.69 11.02 -6.07
C GLU A 61 -8.63 9.97 -5.73
N LEU A 62 -7.48 10.41 -5.20
CA LEU A 62 -6.42 9.48 -4.78
C LEU A 62 -6.89 8.59 -3.63
N ARG A 63 -7.66 9.15 -2.69
CA ARG A 63 -8.21 8.41 -1.57
C ARG A 63 -9.15 7.29 -2.03
N GLN A 64 -10.04 7.59 -2.97
CA GLN A 64 -10.96 6.58 -3.51
C GLN A 64 -10.20 5.51 -4.32
N ALA A 65 -9.22 5.93 -5.12
CA ALA A 65 -8.38 5.00 -5.87
C ALA A 65 -7.59 4.06 -4.93
N ALA A 66 -7.00 4.58 -3.86
CA ALA A 66 -6.24 3.79 -2.89
C ALA A 66 -7.11 2.81 -2.10
N LEU A 67 -8.33 3.22 -1.74
CA LEU A 67 -9.30 2.33 -1.11
C LEU A 67 -9.65 1.14 -2.01
N LEU A 68 -10.06 1.40 -3.25
CA LEU A 68 -10.42 0.35 -4.21
C LEU A 68 -9.25 -0.58 -4.54
N TYR A 69 -8.05 -0.04 -4.63
CA TYR A 69 -6.85 -0.85 -4.84
C TYR A 69 -6.52 -1.73 -3.63
N GLY A 70 -6.71 -1.23 -2.41
CA GLY A 70 -6.59 -2.02 -1.20
C GLY A 70 -7.62 -3.16 -1.12
N ASP A 71 -8.87 -2.88 -1.48
CA ASP A 71 -9.95 -3.87 -1.50
C ASP A 71 -9.64 -5.00 -2.52
N GLU A 72 -9.20 -4.67 -3.74
CA GLU A 72 -8.80 -5.67 -4.76
C GLU A 72 -7.65 -6.56 -4.26
N LEU A 73 -6.64 -5.98 -3.62
CA LEU A 73 -5.51 -6.73 -3.07
C LEU A 73 -5.91 -7.66 -1.92
N GLN A 74 -6.88 -7.25 -1.11
CA GLN A 74 -7.42 -8.06 -0.02
C GLN A 74 -8.22 -9.24 -0.58
N GLU A 75 -9.09 -9.01 -1.58
CA GLU A 75 -9.83 -10.07 -2.28
C GLU A 75 -8.88 -11.10 -2.91
N GLU A 76 -7.83 -10.67 -3.60
CA GLU A 76 -6.81 -11.57 -4.17
C GLU A 76 -6.07 -12.40 -3.12
N MET A 77 -5.88 -11.86 -1.91
CA MET A 77 -5.23 -12.56 -0.80
C MET A 77 -6.16 -13.60 -0.20
N GLU A 78 -7.44 -13.26 -0.01
CA GLU A 78 -8.46 -14.16 0.51
C GLU A 78 -8.74 -15.32 -0.46
N GLU A 79 -8.83 -15.05 -1.76
CA GLU A 79 -8.99 -16.10 -2.79
C GLU A 79 -7.82 -17.09 -2.76
N ARG A 80 -6.58 -16.60 -2.71
CA ARG A 80 -5.38 -17.46 -2.61
C ARG A 80 -5.34 -18.25 -1.31
N ALA A 81 -5.77 -17.65 -0.20
CA ALA A 81 -5.85 -18.35 1.08
C ALA A 81 -6.92 -19.46 1.06
N GLU A 82 -8.06 -19.19 0.43
CA GLU A 82 -9.13 -20.17 0.25
C GLU A 82 -8.70 -21.32 -0.68
N GLU A 83 -8.00 -21.02 -1.78
CA GLU A 83 -7.42 -22.05 -2.66
C GLU A 83 -6.39 -22.91 -1.92
N ALA A 84 -5.47 -22.32 -1.16
CA ALA A 84 -4.49 -23.06 -0.37
C ALA A 84 -5.15 -23.97 0.68
N ALA A 85 -6.23 -23.50 1.31
CA ALA A 85 -7.02 -24.29 2.25
C ALA A 85 -7.75 -25.45 1.56
N LYS A 86 -8.27 -25.25 0.34
CA LYS A 86 -8.93 -26.31 -0.47
C LYS A 86 -7.94 -27.37 -0.95
N GLU A 87 -6.71 -26.98 -1.31
CA GLU A 87 -5.63 -27.88 -1.73
C GLU A 87 -5.00 -28.66 -0.55
N GLY A 88 -5.48 -28.45 0.68
CA GLY A 88 -5.03 -29.20 1.86
C GLY A 88 -3.59 -28.90 2.29
N ILE A 89 -3.02 -27.77 1.84
CA ILE A 89 -1.69 -27.34 2.28
C ILE A 89 -1.83 -26.79 3.71
N ILE A 90 -1.52 -27.62 4.70
CA ILE A 90 -1.21 -27.16 6.06
C ILE A 90 0.15 -26.48 5.98
N VAL A 91 0.17 -25.15 5.89
CA VAL A 91 1.37 -24.37 6.17
C VAL A 91 1.53 -24.30 7.69
N ASP A 92 2.55 -24.99 8.21
CA ASP A 92 3.06 -24.84 9.59
C ASP A 92 3.70 -23.46 9.79
#